data_AF-A0A6I1NJF3-F1
#
_entry.id   AF-A0A6I1NJF3-F1
#
_cell.length_a   1.000
_cell.length_b   1.000
_cell.length_c   1.000
_cell.angle_alpha   90.00
_cell.angle_beta   90.00
_cell.angle_gamma   90.00
#
_symmetry.space_group_name_H-M   'P 1'
#
loop_
_entity.id
_entity.type
_entity.pdbx_description
1 polymer ?
#
loop_
_entity_poly.entity_id
_entity_poly.type
_entity_poly.pdbx_seq_one_letter_code
_entity_poly.pdbx_strand_id
1 'polypeptide(L)'
;MATFAPTLSGSLDQGQSIWTKVSLVEFYQQLMCHDWFYCWSDDRHAYRTGEESMGRLVQAANEGGLVHQWLLKEVEMSLFSGEPWSTPKHPMPPAPNTLGLEVVIDLLAGLAEAERPQSRIHRLAAGVIRFFSEGKAIDQAQVTLETIANRVRYMGAYAGTDNPPAQIAHHPALFAAWSQGQQQVSDGSHPGAGESI
;
A
#
# COMPACT_ATOMS: atom_id res chain seq x y z
N MET A 1 -37.87 -12.03 63.65
CA MET A 1 -37.28 -10.88 62.94
C MET A 1 -35.87 -11.28 62.55
N ALA A 2 -35.66 -11.61 61.28
CA ALA A 2 -34.35 -11.98 60.73
C ALA A 2 -34.11 -11.12 59.50
N THR A 3 -33.03 -10.35 59.54
CA THR A 3 -32.62 -9.34 58.57
C THR A 3 -32.01 -10.02 57.34
N PHE A 4 -32.61 -9.82 56.18
CA PHE A 4 -32.02 -10.21 54.89
C PHE A 4 -30.96 -9.17 54.49
N ALA A 5 -29.71 -9.60 54.36
CA ALA A 5 -28.68 -8.83 53.68
C ALA A 5 -28.67 -9.22 52.18
N PRO A 6 -28.71 -8.27 51.24
CA PRO A 6 -28.53 -8.59 49.83
C PRO A 6 -27.04 -8.70 49.51
N THR A 7 -26.60 -9.90 49.15
CA THR A 7 -25.28 -10.15 48.56
C THR A 7 -25.26 -9.54 47.15
N LEU A 8 -24.61 -8.38 47.00
CA LEU A 8 -24.22 -7.84 45.69
C LEU A 8 -23.08 -8.70 45.14
N SER A 9 -23.42 -9.74 44.39
CA SER A 9 -22.46 -10.47 43.56
C SER A 9 -22.18 -9.64 42.30
N GLY A 10 -21.19 -8.75 42.39
CA GLY A 10 -20.60 -8.09 41.23
C GLY A 10 -19.89 -9.13 40.38
N SER A 11 -20.56 -9.61 39.33
CA SER A 11 -19.94 -10.33 38.23
C SER A 11 -19.17 -9.33 37.36
N LEU A 12 -17.91 -9.09 37.75
CA LEU A 12 -16.88 -8.58 36.87
C LEU A 12 -16.35 -9.77 36.05
N ASP A 13 -17.06 -10.19 35.02
CA ASP A 13 -16.46 -11.04 33.99
C ASP A 13 -15.98 -10.16 32.85
N GLN A 14 -14.75 -9.68 33.06
CA GLN A 14 -13.84 -9.14 32.07
C GLN A 14 -13.52 -10.25 31.06
N GLY A 15 -14.27 -10.28 29.96
CA GLY A 15 -14.06 -11.23 28.86
C GLY A 15 -14.16 -10.60 27.48
N GLN A 16 -14.11 -9.27 27.37
CA GLN A 16 -13.92 -8.60 26.08
C GLN A 16 -12.42 -8.38 25.88
N SER A 17 -11.85 -9.14 24.95
CA SER A 17 -10.54 -8.91 24.35
C SER A 17 -10.44 -7.45 23.89
N ILE A 18 -9.84 -6.59 24.72
CA ILE A 18 -9.61 -5.16 24.50
C ILE A 18 -8.42 -4.92 23.57
N TRP A 19 -8.02 -5.90 22.76
CA TRP A 19 -7.04 -5.71 21.70
C TRP A 19 -7.68 -4.84 20.64
N THR A 20 -7.57 -3.53 20.86
CA THR A 20 -7.96 -2.49 19.92
C THR A 20 -7.25 -2.79 18.61
N LYS A 21 -8.03 -3.08 17.57
CA LYS A 21 -7.54 -3.35 16.22
C LYS A 21 -6.61 -2.22 15.80
N VAL A 22 -5.32 -2.51 15.61
CA VAL A 22 -4.30 -1.51 15.23
C VAL A 22 -4.75 -0.86 13.92
N SER A 23 -4.73 0.48 13.88
CA SER A 23 -5.10 1.20 12.66
C SER A 23 -4.12 0.87 11.54
N LEU A 24 -4.57 0.96 10.28
CA LEU A 24 -3.70 0.65 9.14
C LEU A 24 -2.44 1.52 9.09
N VAL A 25 -2.55 2.79 9.53
CA VAL A 25 -1.44 3.74 9.61
C VAL A 25 -0.41 3.34 10.67
N GLU A 26 -0.87 3.02 11.87
CA GLU A 26 0.02 2.55 12.95
C GLU A 26 0.68 1.23 12.57
N PHE A 27 -0.06 0.33 11.93
CA PHE A 27 0.49 -0.94 11.44
C PHE A 27 1.58 -0.70 10.40
N TYR A 28 1.35 0.17 9.41
CA TYR A 28 2.37 0.55 8.43
C TYR A 28 3.62 1.14 9.09
N GLN A 29 3.46 2.01 10.09
CA GLN A 29 4.60 2.56 10.83
C GLN A 29 5.39 1.46 11.56
N GLN A 30 4.70 0.50 12.18
CA GLN A 30 5.35 -0.64 12.82
C GLN A 30 6.13 -1.49 11.80
N LEU A 31 5.59 -1.72 10.60
CA LEU A 31 6.30 -2.40 9.52
C LEU A 31 7.58 -1.65 9.11
N MET A 32 7.51 -0.33 8.98
CA MET A 32 8.68 0.48 8.58
C MET A 32 9.75 0.58 9.67
N CYS A 33 9.38 0.45 10.94
CA CYS A 33 10.31 0.46 12.07
C CYS A 33 10.86 -0.93 12.42
N HIS A 34 10.32 -2.00 11.84
CA HIS A 34 10.79 -3.35 12.08
C HIS A 34 12.16 -3.59 11.43
N ASP A 35 13.06 -4.26 12.14
CA ASP A 35 14.32 -4.72 11.56
C ASP A 35 14.07 -6.00 10.77
N TRP A 36 13.83 -5.88 9.47
CA TRP A 36 13.54 -7.01 8.57
C TRP A 36 14.72 -7.95 8.34
N PHE A 37 15.93 -7.55 8.70
CA PHE A 37 17.15 -8.33 8.50
C PHE A 37 17.70 -8.90 9.82
N TYR A 38 16.87 -8.92 10.87
CA TYR A 38 17.23 -9.46 12.18
C TYR A 38 17.79 -10.88 12.13
N CYS A 39 17.36 -11.68 11.16
CA CYS A 39 17.78 -13.07 10.99
C CYS A 39 19.25 -13.23 10.57
N TRP A 40 19.88 -12.15 10.10
CA TRP A 40 21.31 -12.09 9.78
C TRP A 40 22.17 -11.50 10.91
N SER A 41 21.57 -11.18 12.06
CA SER A 41 22.31 -10.70 13.21
C SER A 41 23.00 -11.85 13.95
N ASP A 42 24.31 -11.71 14.19
CA ASP A 42 25.08 -12.63 15.05
C ASP A 42 24.77 -12.42 16.55
N ASP A 43 24.15 -11.30 16.93
CA ASP A 43 23.73 -11.04 18.31
C ASP A 43 22.41 -11.78 18.61
N ARG A 44 22.49 -12.76 19.50
CA ARG A 44 21.33 -13.54 19.97
C ARG A 44 20.21 -12.66 20.51
N HIS A 45 20.52 -11.54 21.16
CA HIS A 45 19.50 -10.64 21.68
C HIS A 45 18.76 -9.92 20.56
N ALA A 46 19.48 -9.44 19.55
CA ALA A 46 18.90 -8.81 18.37
C ALA A 46 18.03 -9.81 17.58
N TYR A 47 18.54 -11.02 17.33
CA TYR A 47 17.80 -12.07 16.64
C TYR A 47 16.46 -12.37 17.34
N ARG A 48 16.50 -12.63 18.65
CA ARG A 48 15.30 -12.95 19.43
C ARG A 48 14.31 -11.79 19.47
N THR A 49 14.81 -10.56 19.63
CA THR A 49 13.94 -9.36 19.65
C THR A 49 13.27 -9.16 18.29
N GLY A 50 13.99 -9.40 17.19
CA GLY A 50 13.46 -9.37 15.84
C GLY A 50 12.38 -10.44 15.63
N GLU A 51 12.64 -11.68 16.04
CA GLU A 51 11.66 -12.78 15.95
C GLU A 51 10.37 -12.48 16.74
N GLU A 52 10.49 -12.01 17.99
CA GLU A 52 9.35 -11.61 18.82
C GLU A 52 8.60 -10.39 18.23
N SER A 53 9.32 -9.47 17.58
CA SER A 53 8.73 -8.32 16.86
C SER A 53 7.97 -8.78 15.62
N MET A 54 8.54 -9.69 14.83
CA MET A 54 7.89 -10.26 13.64
C MET A 54 6.63 -11.03 14.02
N GLY A 55 6.67 -11.84 15.08
CA GLY A 55 5.49 -12.53 15.59
C GLY A 55 4.33 -11.58 15.96
N ARG A 56 4.66 -10.43 16.56
CA ARG A 56 3.65 -9.39 16.86
C ARG A 56 3.07 -8.75 15.60
N LEU A 57 3.88 -8.51 14.57
CA LEU A 57 3.40 -7.98 13.28
C LEU A 57 2.47 -8.95 12.58
N VAL A 58 2.82 -10.25 12.55
CA VAL A 58 1.97 -11.30 11.98
C VAL A 58 0.65 -11.39 12.73
N GLN A 59 0.69 -11.35 14.06
CA GLN A 59 -0.53 -11.34 14.88
C GLN A 59 -1.39 -10.11 14.59
N ALA A 60 -0.81 -8.91 14.58
CA ALA A 60 -1.51 -7.67 14.27
C ALA A 60 -2.11 -7.68 12.85
N ALA A 61 -1.44 -8.31 11.88
CA ALA A 61 -1.96 -8.50 10.54
C ALA A 61 -3.19 -9.42 10.52
N ASN A 62 -3.13 -10.55 11.23
CA ASN A 62 -4.24 -11.49 11.34
C ASN A 62 -5.48 -10.85 11.99
N GLU A 63 -5.27 -10.06 13.04
CA GLU A 63 -6.34 -9.32 13.74
C GLU A 63 -6.85 -8.11 12.92
N GLY A 64 -5.98 -7.47 12.13
CA GLY A 64 -6.28 -6.36 11.23
C GLY A 64 -7.16 -6.74 10.04
N GLY A 65 -7.09 -7.99 9.60
CA GLY A 65 -7.84 -8.52 8.47
C GLY A 65 -7.07 -8.46 7.15
N LEU A 66 -7.79 -8.65 6.03
CA LEU A 66 -7.17 -8.90 4.72
C LEU A 66 -6.22 -7.78 4.27
N VAL A 67 -6.58 -6.52 4.49
CA VAL A 67 -5.74 -5.37 4.09
C VAL A 67 -4.40 -5.38 4.85
N HIS A 68 -4.40 -5.67 6.15
CA HIS A 68 -3.17 -5.73 6.95
C HIS A 68 -2.30 -6.94 6.57
N GLN A 69 -2.92 -8.11 6.35
CA GLN A 69 -2.21 -9.31 5.86
C GLN A 69 -1.57 -9.06 4.49
N TRP A 70 -2.32 -8.42 3.60
CA TRP A 70 -1.84 -8.05 2.29
C TRP A 70 -0.67 -7.06 2.37
N LEU A 71 -0.79 -6.02 3.20
CA LEU A 71 0.26 -5.00 3.37
C LEU A 71 1.55 -5.58 3.97
N LEU A 72 1.45 -6.48 4.95
CA LEU A 72 2.60 -7.18 5.53
C LEU A 72 3.40 -7.89 4.42
N LYS A 73 2.71 -8.66 3.57
CA LYS A 73 3.31 -9.39 2.46
C LYS A 73 3.91 -8.46 1.39
N GLU A 74 3.25 -7.36 1.06
CA GLU A 74 3.84 -6.43 0.07
C GLU A 74 5.11 -5.76 0.55
N VAL A 75 5.18 -5.38 1.83
CA VAL A 75 6.42 -4.85 2.40
C VAL A 75 7.51 -5.92 2.37
N GLU A 76 7.20 -7.14 2.79
CA GLU A 76 8.12 -8.27 2.75
C GLU A 76 8.64 -8.52 1.32
N MET A 77 7.75 -8.64 0.34
CA MET A 77 8.10 -8.81 -1.07
C MET A 77 8.97 -7.66 -1.59
N SER A 78 8.64 -6.41 -1.25
CA SER A 78 9.45 -5.26 -1.65
C SER A 78 10.89 -5.32 -1.12
N LEU A 79 11.08 -5.75 0.12
CA LEU A 79 12.38 -5.80 0.78
C LEU A 79 13.25 -6.97 0.32
N PHE A 80 12.63 -8.11 0.03
CA PHE A 80 13.33 -9.33 -0.42
C PHE A 80 13.33 -9.52 -1.94
N SER A 81 12.81 -8.56 -2.72
CA SER A 81 12.87 -8.58 -4.18
C SER A 81 14.16 -7.95 -4.74
N GLY A 82 14.52 -8.34 -5.97
CA GLY A 82 15.58 -7.66 -6.73
C GLY A 82 16.96 -8.33 -6.71
N GLU A 83 17.07 -9.56 -6.18
CA GLU A 83 18.25 -10.41 -6.36
C GLU A 83 17.95 -11.52 -7.37
N PRO A 84 18.83 -11.81 -8.36
CA PRO A 84 20.13 -11.20 -8.69
C PRO A 84 20.03 -9.93 -9.57
N TRP A 85 21.19 -9.31 -9.87
CA TRP A 85 21.34 -8.08 -10.67
C TRP A 85 20.42 -8.05 -11.91
N SER A 86 19.75 -6.90 -12.13
CA SER A 86 18.76 -6.67 -13.21
C SER A 86 17.36 -7.24 -12.98
N THR A 87 17.05 -7.78 -11.80
CA THR A 87 15.68 -8.15 -11.44
C THR A 87 14.90 -6.88 -11.03
N PRO A 88 13.74 -6.58 -11.65
CA PRO A 88 12.89 -5.48 -11.21
C PRO A 88 12.51 -5.63 -9.75
N LYS A 89 12.74 -4.58 -8.95
CA LYS A 89 12.31 -4.55 -7.55
C LYS A 89 10.81 -4.36 -7.47
N HIS A 90 10.18 -5.11 -6.58
CA HIS A 90 8.80 -4.91 -6.24
C HIS A 90 8.64 -3.52 -5.58
N PRO A 91 7.69 -2.68 -6.02
CA PRO A 91 7.58 -1.31 -5.54
C PRO A 91 7.13 -1.25 -4.08
N MET A 92 7.84 -0.49 -3.25
CA MET A 92 7.47 -0.26 -1.86
C MET A 92 6.05 0.33 -1.78
N PRO A 93 5.14 -0.26 -0.98
CA PRO A 93 3.81 0.31 -0.77
C PRO A 93 3.92 1.73 -0.20
N PRO A 94 3.17 2.71 -0.73
CA PRO A 94 3.11 4.03 -0.15
C PRO A 94 2.41 3.97 1.21
N ALA A 95 2.77 4.87 2.12
CA ALA A 95 2.06 5.01 3.38
C ALA A 95 0.53 5.12 3.14
N PRO A 96 -0.30 4.47 3.96
CA PRO A 96 -1.75 4.58 3.91
C PRO A 96 -2.16 5.97 4.41
N ASN A 97 -1.87 6.98 3.61
CA ASN A 97 -2.34 8.33 3.84
C ASN A 97 -3.85 8.27 3.66
N THR A 98 -4.61 8.73 4.65
CA THR A 98 -6.03 9.06 4.44
C THR A 98 -6.12 9.86 3.17
N LEU A 99 -7.03 9.48 2.26
CA LEU A 99 -7.38 10.09 0.97
C LEU A 99 -7.56 11.62 1.09
N GLY A 100 -6.47 12.34 1.31
CA GLY A 100 -6.45 13.77 1.48
C GLY A 100 -6.71 14.39 0.12
N LEU A 101 -7.52 15.45 0.11
CA LEU A 101 -7.80 16.23 -1.09
C LEU A 101 -6.52 16.59 -1.86
N GLU A 102 -5.43 16.83 -1.14
CA GLU A 102 -4.08 17.09 -1.68
C GLU A 102 -3.57 15.95 -2.58
N VAL A 103 -3.69 14.70 -2.15
CA VAL A 103 -3.26 13.54 -2.96
C VAL A 103 -4.10 13.43 -4.22
N VAL A 104 -5.40 13.70 -4.13
CA VAL A 104 -6.29 13.70 -5.30
C VAL A 104 -5.94 14.86 -6.23
N ILE A 105 -5.63 16.04 -5.71
CA ILE A 105 -5.18 17.19 -6.49
C ILE A 105 -3.87 16.89 -7.21
N ASP A 106 -2.89 16.30 -6.52
CA ASP A 106 -1.61 15.91 -7.12
C ASP A 106 -1.79 14.84 -8.21
N LEU A 107 -2.66 13.86 -7.97
CA LEU A 107 -3.00 12.83 -8.96
C LEU A 107 -3.67 13.46 -10.19
N LEU A 108 -4.61 14.38 -10.00
CA LEU A 108 -5.30 15.07 -11.09
C LEU A 108 -4.36 16.03 -11.84
N ALA A 109 -3.46 16.71 -11.14
CA ALA A 109 -2.45 17.57 -11.75
C ALA A 109 -1.46 16.74 -12.59
N GLY A 110 -1.02 15.59 -12.07
CA GLY A 110 -0.16 14.65 -12.79
C GLY A 110 -0.86 14.03 -14.00
N LEU A 111 -2.15 13.69 -13.86
CA LEU A 111 -2.96 13.17 -14.97
C LEU A 111 -3.17 14.25 -16.05
N ALA A 112 -3.49 15.48 -15.66
CA ALA A 112 -3.62 16.60 -16.59
C ALA A 112 -2.30 16.90 -17.33
N GLU A 113 -1.15 16.73 -16.69
CA GLU A 113 0.16 16.86 -17.34
C GLU A 113 0.43 15.70 -18.31
N ALA A 114 0.09 14.47 -17.95
CA ALA A 114 0.26 13.29 -18.80
C ALA A 114 -0.69 13.28 -20.01
N GLU A 115 -1.92 13.79 -19.85
CA GLU A 115 -2.93 13.90 -20.91
C GLU A 115 -2.76 15.14 -21.78
N ARG A 116 -1.85 16.07 -21.45
CA ARG A 116 -1.63 17.26 -22.29
C ARG A 116 -1.25 16.80 -23.70
N PRO A 117 -2.08 17.10 -24.71
CA PRO A 117 -1.70 16.80 -26.07
C PRO A 117 -0.46 17.63 -26.39
N GLN A 118 0.65 16.98 -26.76
CA GLN A 118 1.87 17.61 -27.27
C GLN A 118 1.66 18.38 -28.60
N SER A 119 0.45 18.85 -28.88
CA SER A 119 0.03 19.36 -30.18
C SER A 119 0.31 20.85 -30.41
N ARG A 120 1.09 21.53 -29.56
CA ARG A 120 1.42 22.97 -29.77
C ARG A 120 2.90 23.33 -29.94
N ILE A 121 3.84 22.39 -29.84
CA ILE A 121 5.26 22.66 -30.13
C ILE A 121 5.69 22.17 -31.53
N HIS A 122 4.94 21.25 -32.15
CA HIS A 122 5.34 20.64 -33.43
C HIS A 122 5.03 21.44 -34.72
N ARG A 123 4.46 22.65 -34.65
CA ARG A 123 4.21 23.46 -35.87
C ARG A 123 5.22 24.58 -36.15
N LEU A 124 6.15 24.87 -35.23
CA LEU A 124 7.24 25.82 -35.48
C LEU A 124 8.64 25.19 -35.50
N ALA A 125 8.80 23.96 -35.00
CA ALA A 125 10.09 23.27 -34.95
C ALA A 125 10.22 22.10 -35.94
N ALA A 126 9.46 22.10 -37.03
CA ALA A 126 9.42 21.00 -38.01
C ALA A 126 10.70 20.80 -38.84
N GLY A 127 11.74 21.63 -38.64
CA GLY A 127 12.97 21.56 -39.44
C GLY A 127 14.16 20.85 -38.81
N VAL A 128 14.36 20.91 -37.48
CA VAL A 128 15.70 20.61 -36.91
C VAL A 128 15.71 19.78 -35.62
N ILE A 129 14.63 19.67 -34.83
CA ILE A 129 14.65 19.04 -33.49
C ILE A 129 13.79 17.77 -33.40
N ARG A 130 13.60 17.04 -34.50
CA ARG A 130 12.66 15.89 -34.52
C ARG A 130 13.25 14.55 -34.13
N PHE A 131 14.58 14.42 -33.98
CA PHE A 131 15.21 13.12 -33.72
C PHE A 131 15.65 12.87 -32.26
N PHE A 132 15.74 13.88 -31.40
CA PHE A 132 16.30 13.71 -30.04
C PHE A 132 15.34 14.01 -28.87
N SER A 133 14.16 14.58 -29.11
CA SER A 133 13.26 15.01 -28.02
C SER A 133 11.94 14.24 -27.91
N GLU A 134 11.45 13.59 -28.98
CA GLU A 134 10.16 12.88 -28.98
C GLU A 134 10.20 11.59 -28.12
N GLY A 135 11.32 10.86 -28.07
CA GLY A 135 11.44 9.66 -27.24
C GLY A 135 11.40 9.94 -25.72
N LYS A 136 12.18 10.92 -25.25
CA LYS A 136 12.29 11.22 -23.81
C LYS A 136 10.99 11.72 -23.19
N ALA A 137 10.18 12.46 -23.93
CA ALA A 137 8.94 13.02 -23.41
C ALA A 137 7.80 11.99 -23.34
N ILE A 138 7.76 11.03 -24.27
CA ILE A 138 6.80 9.92 -24.26
C ILE A 138 7.12 8.96 -23.11
N ASP A 139 8.40 8.64 -22.91
CA ASP A 139 8.87 7.80 -21.80
C ASP A 139 8.50 8.45 -20.45
N GLN A 140 8.69 9.76 -20.30
CA GLN A 140 8.39 10.46 -19.05
C GLN A 140 6.89 10.50 -18.73
N ALA A 141 6.03 10.69 -19.74
CA ALA A 141 4.57 10.67 -19.54
C ALA A 141 4.05 9.27 -19.17
N GLN A 142 4.57 8.21 -19.80
CA GLN A 142 4.21 6.84 -19.48
C GLN A 142 4.63 6.44 -18.06
N VAL A 143 5.86 6.78 -17.66
CA VAL A 143 6.37 6.55 -16.30
C VAL A 143 5.52 7.28 -15.26
N THR A 144 5.02 8.48 -15.59
CA THR A 144 4.14 9.26 -14.68
C THR A 144 2.78 8.60 -14.54
N LEU A 145 2.16 8.14 -15.64
CA LEU A 145 0.87 7.45 -15.60
C LEU A 145 0.94 6.12 -14.83
N GLU A 146 2.00 5.34 -15.02
CA GLU A 146 2.21 4.08 -14.29
C GLU A 146 2.38 4.32 -12.79
N THR A 147 3.14 5.36 -12.42
CA THR A 147 3.31 5.77 -11.01
C THR A 147 1.97 6.18 -10.38
N ILE A 148 1.16 6.95 -11.12
CA ILE A 148 -0.18 7.37 -10.69
C ILE A 148 -1.10 6.16 -10.55
N ALA A 149 -1.13 5.26 -11.53
CA ALA A 149 -1.93 4.05 -11.50
C ALA A 149 -1.54 3.14 -10.34
N ASN A 150 -0.24 2.93 -10.10
CA ASN A 150 0.25 2.16 -8.96
C ASN A 150 -0.18 2.78 -7.62
N ARG A 151 -0.13 4.11 -7.49
CA ARG A 151 -0.60 4.79 -6.28
C ARG A 151 -2.11 4.60 -6.08
N VAL A 152 -2.90 4.74 -7.14
CA VAL A 152 -4.36 4.52 -7.08
C VAL A 152 -4.70 3.06 -6.77
N ARG A 153 -3.90 2.10 -7.26
CA ARG A 153 -4.02 0.68 -6.90
C ARG A 153 -3.84 0.47 -5.40
N TYR A 154 -2.78 1.02 -4.80
CA TYR A 154 -2.57 0.95 -3.36
C TYR A 154 -3.71 1.61 -2.57
N MET A 155 -4.25 2.73 -3.07
CA MET A 155 -5.41 3.39 -2.46
C MET A 155 -6.66 2.50 -2.49
N GLY A 156 -6.92 1.83 -3.62
CA GLY A 156 -8.00 0.85 -3.73
C GLY A 156 -7.82 -0.33 -2.78
N ALA A 157 -6.59 -0.86 -2.68
CA ALA A 157 -6.26 -1.92 -1.72
C ALA A 157 -6.53 -1.48 -0.26
N TYR A 158 -6.13 -0.28 0.13
CA TYR A 158 -6.39 0.26 1.47
C TYR A 158 -7.86 0.55 1.75
N ALA A 159 -8.61 0.93 0.72
CA ALA A 159 -10.03 1.22 0.81
C ALA A 159 -10.91 -0.04 0.98
N GLY A 160 -10.37 -1.23 0.72
CA GLY A 160 -11.11 -2.48 0.88
C GLY A 160 -12.34 -2.52 -0.04
N THR A 161 -13.56 -2.48 0.53
CA THR A 161 -14.81 -2.52 -0.24
C THR A 161 -15.39 -1.14 -0.57
N ASP A 162 -14.71 -0.06 -0.18
CA ASP A 162 -15.24 1.29 -0.37
C ASP A 162 -15.24 1.72 -1.84
N ASN A 163 -16.22 2.53 -2.22
CA ASN A 163 -16.32 3.03 -3.59
C ASN A 163 -15.19 4.05 -3.87
N PRO A 164 -14.63 4.05 -5.10
CA PRO A 164 -13.66 5.06 -5.48
C PRO A 164 -14.27 6.47 -5.44
N PRO A 165 -13.49 7.50 -5.07
CA PRO A 165 -13.88 8.89 -5.25
C PRO A 165 -14.33 9.18 -6.68
N ALA A 166 -15.29 10.08 -6.87
CA ALA A 166 -15.88 10.40 -8.18
C ALA A 166 -14.82 10.76 -9.24
N GLN A 167 -13.74 11.42 -8.82
CA GLN A 167 -12.61 11.81 -9.66
C GLN A 167 -11.86 10.60 -10.24
N ILE A 168 -11.74 9.53 -9.45
CA ILE A 168 -11.13 8.26 -9.87
C ILE A 168 -12.14 7.45 -10.70
N ALA A 169 -13.41 7.43 -10.27
CA ALA A 169 -14.48 6.67 -10.92
C ALA A 169 -14.74 7.12 -12.38
N HIS A 170 -14.59 8.40 -12.69
CA HIS A 170 -14.79 8.92 -14.05
C HIS A 170 -13.63 8.61 -15.01
N HIS A 171 -12.44 8.28 -14.48
CA HIS A 171 -11.27 8.00 -15.32
C HIS A 171 -11.07 6.48 -15.47
N PRO A 172 -11.21 5.90 -16.68
CA PRO A 172 -11.25 4.45 -16.86
C PRO A 172 -9.98 3.74 -16.38
N ALA A 173 -8.79 4.31 -16.64
CA ALA A 173 -7.54 3.69 -16.20
C ALA A 173 -7.33 3.76 -14.68
N LEU A 174 -7.80 4.82 -14.02
CA LEU A 174 -7.65 4.97 -12.57
C LEU A 174 -8.66 4.08 -11.84
N PHE A 175 -9.89 4.01 -12.36
CA PHE A 175 -10.91 3.09 -11.87
C PHE A 175 -10.46 1.63 -12.01
N ALA A 176 -9.84 1.26 -13.13
CA ALA A 176 -9.27 -0.08 -13.32
C ALA A 176 -8.16 -0.37 -12.28
N ALA A 177 -7.24 0.58 -12.06
CA ALA A 177 -6.19 0.44 -11.06
C ALA A 177 -6.75 0.31 -9.62
N TRP A 178 -7.75 1.12 -9.28
CA TRP A 178 -8.44 1.03 -7.98
C TRP A 178 -9.07 -0.35 -7.79
N SER A 179 -9.86 -0.80 -8.77
CA SER A 179 -10.54 -2.10 -8.74
C SER A 179 -9.55 -3.26 -8.63
N GLN A 180 -8.41 -3.16 -9.33
CA GLN A 180 -7.32 -4.12 -9.23
C GLN A 180 -6.76 -4.21 -7.81
N GLY A 181 -6.59 -3.08 -7.12
CA GLY A 181 -6.14 -3.07 -5.72
C GLY A 181 -7.12 -3.76 -4.78
N GLN A 182 -8.43 -3.52 -4.94
CA GLN A 182 -9.47 -4.17 -4.16
C GLN A 182 -9.51 -5.68 -4.40
N GLN A 183 -9.35 -6.08 -5.66
CA GLN A 183 -9.30 -7.48 -6.06
C GLN A 183 -8.07 -8.18 -5.47
N GLN A 184 -6.90 -7.54 -5.50
CA GLN A 184 -5.67 -8.10 -4.92
C GLN A 184 -5.80 -8.42 -3.42
N VAL A 185 -6.43 -7.52 -2.66
CA VAL A 185 -6.69 -7.77 -1.24
C VAL A 185 -7.69 -8.91 -1.05
N SER A 186 -8.73 -8.97 -1.88
CA SER A 186 -9.78 -9.99 -1.78
C SER A 186 -9.27 -11.39 -2.14
N ASP A 187 -8.45 -11.48 -3.18
CA ASP A 187 -7.88 -12.73 -3.70
C ASP A 187 -6.58 -13.11 -2.97
N GLY A 188 -6.04 -12.23 -2.11
CA GLY A 188 -4.72 -12.39 -1.49
C GLY A 188 -3.57 -12.40 -2.50
N SER A 189 -3.77 -11.75 -3.65
CA SER A 189 -2.83 -11.73 -4.78
C SER A 189 -1.91 -10.51 -4.71
N HIS A 190 -0.67 -10.69 -5.17
CA HIS A 190 0.38 -9.66 -5.16
C HIS A 190 0.91 -9.44 -6.59
N PRO A 191 1.14 -8.18 -7.02
CA PRO A 191 1.73 -7.93 -8.32
C PRO A 191 3.15 -8.47 -8.39
N GLY A 192 3.43 -9.32 -9.37
CA GLY A 192 4.74 -9.96 -9.53
C GLY A 192 4.90 -11.32 -8.85
N ALA A 193 3.85 -11.86 -8.21
CA ALA A 193 3.85 -13.26 -7.72
C ALA A 193 3.64 -14.30 -8.85
N GLY A 194 3.47 -13.86 -10.09
CA GLY A 194 3.47 -14.72 -11.27
C GLY A 194 4.89 -14.89 -11.80
N GLU A 195 5.34 -16.13 -11.92
CA GLU A 195 6.64 -16.58 -12.44
C GLU A 195 7.80 -16.58 -11.44
N SER A 196 7.71 -17.45 -10.45
CA SER A 196 8.89 -18.17 -9.98
C SER A 196 8.53 -19.64 -9.94
N ILE A 197 8.88 -20.34 -11.04
CA ILE A 197 8.88 -21.79 -11.16
C ILE A 197 10.15 -22.32 -10.50
#